data_AF-A0A1U7ZUY4-F1
#
_entry.id   AF-A0A1U7ZUY4-F1
#
_cell.length_a   1.000
_cell.length_b   1.000
_cell.length_c   1.000
_cell.angle_alpha   90.00
_cell.angle_beta   90.00
_cell.angle_gamma   90.00
#
_symmetry.space_group_name_H-M   'P 1'
#
loop_
_entity.id
_entity.type
_entity.pdbx_description
1 polymer ?
#
loop_
_entity_poly.entity_id
_entity_poly.type
_entity_poly.pdbx_seq_one_letter_code
_entity_poly.pdbx_strand_id
1 'polypeptide(L)'
;MGALDEGHFIGTLENGVKPESLKLDLEHESETAVIEDAVKVLLQGLGEDSNREGLKKTPVRVAKALREGTRGYRQKVKDIVQGALFPEAGLYNGVGHAGGAGGLVVVRDLDLFSYCESCLLPFQVKCHVGYVPSGQRVVGLSKLSRVADVFAKRLQGPQRLANEVCLALHNAIKPAGVAVLLQCWHIQFPEVECSNAEQSNHLTEVDMPGWEKISVTSGLGVFENEKGDCWVDFLSVLKFRGVNVQNNSQSSWCPCRSLDVLTCNGHTSTRNSSCRASTNMVPTQPAMITAVTTILQSLGEDPLRKELVGTPQRFVHWLMNFKRSNLEMKLNGFYSSRMGLLSLQTYNGNISSNQDEIQSVLNLPFWSQCEHHLLPFHGVVHIGYFHPHGADPVGRSTLQSITHFYGCKLQVQERLTRQIAETVSSMLGEDVVVVVEANHICMISRGIEKVGSSTATIAVLGRFSTDPNAKAMFLQTISNSTGYGRT
;
A
#
# COMPACT_ATOMS: atom_id res chain seq x y z
N MET A 1 -19.28 -26.01 -28.29
CA MET A 1 -20.54 -25.43 -28.79
C MET A 1 -20.74 -24.10 -28.07
N GLY A 2 -20.81 -22.93 -28.69
CA GLY A 2 -20.69 -22.53 -30.08
C GLY A 2 -20.14 -21.10 -30.14
N ALA A 3 -19.46 -20.79 -31.24
CA ALA A 3 -19.03 -19.46 -31.62
C ALA A 3 -20.22 -18.66 -32.14
N LEU A 4 -20.25 -17.35 -31.90
CA LEU A 4 -20.91 -16.41 -32.79
C LEU A 4 -20.04 -15.16 -32.96
N ASP A 5 -19.89 -14.87 -34.24
CA ASP A 5 -19.03 -13.92 -34.92
C ASP A 5 -19.77 -12.59 -35.16
N GLU A 6 -18.98 -11.61 -35.57
CA GLU A 6 -19.15 -10.19 -35.86
C GLU A 6 -20.51 -9.62 -36.32
N GLY A 7 -20.73 -8.36 -35.94
CA GLY A 7 -21.72 -7.46 -36.54
C GLY A 7 -21.28 -6.01 -36.43
N HIS A 8 -20.49 -5.54 -37.40
CA HIS A 8 -20.20 -4.12 -37.64
C HIS A 8 -21.49 -3.40 -38.08
N PHE A 9 -21.93 -2.38 -37.32
CA PHE A 9 -22.95 -1.43 -37.76
C PHE A 9 -22.31 -0.05 -37.91
N ILE A 10 -22.09 0.38 -39.15
CA ILE A 10 -21.73 1.75 -39.51
C ILE A 10 -23.04 2.49 -39.82
N GLY A 11 -23.47 3.34 -38.90
CA GLY A 11 -24.53 4.33 -39.13
C GLY A 11 -23.91 5.70 -39.35
N THR A 12 -24.03 6.22 -40.57
CA THR A 12 -23.64 7.58 -40.95
C THR A 12 -24.56 8.61 -40.29
N LEU A 13 -23.97 9.50 -39.48
CA LEU A 13 -24.59 10.78 -39.12
C LEU A 13 -23.67 11.91 -39.59
N GLU A 14 -24.07 12.54 -40.68
CA GLU A 14 -23.59 13.84 -41.10
C GLU A 14 -23.96 14.88 -40.03
N ASN A 15 -22.96 15.40 -39.32
CA ASN A 15 -22.86 16.81 -38.99
C ASN A 15 -21.46 17.13 -38.46
N GLY A 16 -20.83 18.11 -39.09
CA GLY A 16 -19.42 18.43 -38.92
C GLY A 16 -19.05 18.88 -37.51
N VAL A 17 -18.35 18.02 -36.79
CA VAL A 17 -17.32 18.37 -35.80
C VAL A 17 -16.16 17.41 -36.02
N LYS A 18 -14.98 17.93 -36.36
CA LYS A 18 -13.76 17.11 -36.45
C LYS A 18 -13.46 16.51 -35.06
N PRO A 19 -13.10 15.22 -34.94
CA PRO A 19 -12.77 14.65 -33.65
C PRO A 19 -11.32 14.99 -33.29
N GLU A 20 -11.14 15.85 -32.31
CA GLU A 20 -9.89 15.92 -31.52
C GLU A 20 -9.70 14.67 -30.63
N SER A 21 -10.71 13.79 -30.54
CA SER A 21 -10.69 12.58 -29.71
C SER A 21 -9.82 11.44 -30.25
N LEU A 22 -9.65 11.32 -31.56
CA LEU A 22 -8.89 10.21 -32.17
C LEU A 22 -7.37 10.31 -31.96
N LYS A 23 -6.82 11.53 -31.79
CA LYS A 23 -5.38 11.71 -31.48
C LYS A 23 -5.05 11.39 -30.03
N LEU A 24 -5.93 11.75 -29.10
CA LEU A 24 -5.74 11.54 -27.66
C LEU A 24 -5.74 10.05 -27.29
N ASP A 25 -6.57 9.23 -27.93
CA ASP A 25 -6.63 7.79 -27.66
C ASP A 25 -5.42 7.03 -28.23
N LEU A 26 -4.93 7.43 -29.42
CA LEU A 26 -3.74 6.83 -30.04
C LEU A 26 -2.43 7.17 -29.33
N GLU A 27 -2.28 8.42 -28.87
CA GLU A 27 -1.15 8.83 -28.02
C GLU A 27 -1.16 8.05 -26.69
N HIS A 28 -2.34 7.86 -26.09
CA HIS A 28 -2.52 7.11 -24.85
C HIS A 28 -2.14 5.63 -24.99
N GLU A 29 -2.46 4.99 -26.11
CA GLU A 29 -2.05 3.60 -26.38
C GLU A 29 -0.53 3.48 -26.55
N SER A 30 0.09 4.43 -27.24
CA SER A 30 1.53 4.42 -27.50
C SER A 30 2.37 4.61 -26.22
N GLU A 31 2.00 5.56 -25.36
CA GLU A 31 2.70 5.79 -24.07
C GLU A 31 2.47 4.64 -23.09
N THR A 32 1.29 4.02 -23.14
CA THR A 32 0.99 2.83 -22.33
C THR A 32 1.91 1.67 -22.73
N ALA A 33 2.12 1.44 -24.03
CA ALA A 33 3.03 0.40 -24.52
C ALA A 33 4.48 0.60 -24.04
N VAL A 34 4.97 1.84 -24.00
CA VAL A 34 6.32 2.15 -23.49
C VAL A 34 6.46 1.77 -22.01
N ILE A 35 5.44 2.06 -21.18
CA ILE A 35 5.44 1.64 -19.77
C ILE A 35 5.39 0.12 -19.66
N GLU A 36 4.63 -0.57 -20.51
CA GLU A 36 4.59 -2.03 -20.53
C GLU A 36 5.96 -2.65 -20.80
N ASP A 37 6.69 -2.14 -21.80
CA ASP A 37 8.03 -2.62 -22.13
C ASP A 37 9.03 -2.33 -21.00
N ALA A 38 8.95 -1.15 -20.38
CA ALA A 38 9.74 -0.84 -19.20
C ALA A 38 9.46 -1.83 -18.04
N VAL A 39 8.20 -2.21 -17.82
CA VAL A 39 7.83 -3.20 -16.80
C VAL A 39 8.39 -4.60 -17.13
N LYS A 40 8.44 -5.00 -18.40
CA LYS A 40 9.10 -6.26 -18.80
C LYS A 40 10.60 -6.24 -18.45
N VAL A 41 11.28 -5.11 -18.63
CA VAL A 41 12.68 -4.94 -18.19
C VAL A 41 12.81 -5.07 -16.68
N LEU A 42 11.87 -4.53 -15.90
CA LEU A 42 11.85 -4.70 -14.44
C LEU A 42 11.68 -6.16 -14.03
N LEU A 43 10.75 -6.89 -14.65
CA LEU A 43 10.54 -8.33 -14.41
C LEU A 43 11.80 -9.15 -14.75
N GLN A 44 12.43 -8.86 -15.89
CA GLN A 44 13.68 -9.52 -16.27
C GLN A 44 14.80 -9.24 -15.25
N GLY A 45 14.90 -8.01 -14.75
CA GLY A 45 15.90 -7.64 -13.74
C GLY A 45 15.70 -8.34 -12.38
N LEU A 46 14.44 -8.60 -12.02
CA LEU A 46 14.07 -9.45 -10.88
C LEU A 46 14.43 -10.93 -11.10
N GLY A 47 14.67 -11.36 -12.33
CA GLY A 47 14.93 -12.77 -12.69
C GLY A 47 13.64 -13.55 -12.95
N GLU A 48 12.54 -12.87 -13.25
CA GLU A 48 11.24 -13.49 -13.49
C GLU A 48 11.01 -13.77 -14.98
N ASP A 49 10.29 -14.85 -15.27
CA ASP A 49 9.79 -15.13 -16.62
C ASP A 49 8.49 -14.35 -16.87
N SER A 50 8.58 -13.33 -17.72
CA SER A 50 7.41 -12.53 -18.13
C SER A 50 6.31 -13.33 -18.85
N ASN A 51 6.63 -14.52 -19.38
CA ASN A 51 5.67 -15.41 -20.02
C ASN A 51 4.95 -16.33 -19.03
N ARG A 52 5.32 -16.32 -17.74
CA ARG A 52 4.60 -17.03 -16.69
C ARG A 52 3.15 -16.52 -16.61
N GLU A 53 2.20 -17.44 -16.48
CA GLU A 53 0.76 -17.15 -16.57
C GLU A 53 0.31 -15.96 -15.70
N GLY A 54 0.73 -15.92 -14.43
CA GLY A 54 0.43 -14.82 -13.50
C GLY A 54 1.10 -13.47 -13.83
N LEU A 55 2.14 -13.45 -14.68
CA LEU A 55 2.91 -12.26 -15.04
C LEU A 55 2.61 -11.71 -16.45
N LYS A 56 2.01 -12.51 -17.34
CA LYS A 56 1.71 -12.10 -18.73
C LYS A 56 0.96 -10.76 -18.82
N LYS A 57 0.02 -10.54 -17.90
CA LYS A 57 -0.80 -9.31 -17.83
C LYS A 57 -0.24 -8.27 -16.88
N THR A 58 0.86 -8.54 -16.18
CA THR A 58 1.45 -7.60 -15.22
C THR A 58 1.90 -6.30 -15.88
N PRO A 59 2.59 -6.29 -17.04
CA PRO A 59 2.97 -5.05 -17.73
C PRO A 59 1.78 -4.11 -17.97
N VAL A 60 0.74 -4.58 -18.66
CA VAL A 60 -0.47 -3.80 -18.95
C VAL A 60 -1.21 -3.38 -17.68
N ARG A 61 -1.25 -4.25 -16.66
CA ARG A 61 -1.86 -3.91 -15.37
C ARG A 61 -1.11 -2.77 -14.71
N VAL A 62 0.22 -2.82 -14.62
CA VAL A 62 1.05 -1.78 -14.01
C VAL A 62 0.93 -0.47 -14.78
N ALA A 63 1.01 -0.51 -16.12
CA ALA A 63 0.87 0.66 -16.97
C ALA A 63 -0.46 1.39 -16.74
N LYS A 64 -1.58 0.65 -16.77
CA LYS A 64 -2.91 1.19 -16.46
C LYS A 64 -3.00 1.78 -15.05
N ALA A 65 -2.35 1.16 -14.06
CA ALA A 65 -2.35 1.66 -12.69
C ALA A 65 -1.68 3.03 -12.59
N LEU A 66 -0.48 3.15 -13.16
CA LEU A 66 0.30 4.38 -13.11
C LEU A 66 -0.40 5.51 -13.87
N ARG A 67 -0.98 5.22 -15.05
CA ARG A 67 -1.75 6.20 -15.83
C ARG A 67 -2.98 6.72 -15.11
N GLU A 68 -3.69 5.83 -14.43
CA GLU A 68 -4.87 6.17 -13.62
C GLU A 68 -4.47 6.96 -12.37
N GLY A 69 -3.43 6.51 -11.67
CA GLY A 69 -2.88 7.15 -10.50
C GLY A 69 -2.23 8.51 -10.74
N THR A 70 -2.00 8.87 -12.02
CA THR A 70 -1.44 10.16 -12.45
C THR A 70 -2.39 10.94 -13.36
N ARG A 71 -3.67 10.55 -13.43
CA ARG A 71 -4.68 11.24 -14.28
C ARG A 71 -4.87 12.71 -13.94
N GLY A 72 -4.53 13.10 -12.71
CA GLY A 72 -4.67 14.45 -12.18
C GLY A 72 -3.83 15.51 -12.90
N TYR A 73 -2.74 15.12 -13.58
CA TYR A 73 -1.98 16.04 -14.43
C TYR A 73 -2.76 16.53 -15.65
N ARG A 74 -3.75 15.75 -16.11
CA ARG A 74 -4.60 16.06 -17.28
C ARG A 74 -5.91 16.75 -16.91
N GLN A 75 -6.13 17.05 -15.63
CA GLN A 75 -7.36 17.67 -15.13
C GLN A 75 -7.13 19.13 -14.74
N LYS A 76 -8.11 19.98 -15.05
CA LYS A 76 -8.10 21.40 -14.67
C LYS A 76 -9.13 21.64 -13.57
N VAL A 77 -8.68 22.22 -12.45
CA VAL A 77 -9.53 22.54 -11.30
C VAL A 77 -10.69 23.47 -11.67
N LYS A 78 -10.45 24.42 -12.58
CA LYS A 78 -11.44 25.40 -13.01
C LYS A 78 -12.71 24.73 -13.55
N ASP A 79 -12.54 23.66 -14.34
CA ASP A 79 -13.64 22.93 -14.98
C ASP A 79 -14.47 22.12 -13.97
N ILE A 80 -13.88 21.79 -12.80
CA ILE A 80 -14.57 21.06 -11.73
C ILE A 80 -15.46 21.98 -10.91
N VAL A 81 -14.97 23.18 -10.58
CA VAL A 81 -15.63 24.12 -9.67
C VAL A 81 -16.63 25.03 -10.39
N GLN A 82 -16.43 25.28 -11.69
CA GLN A 82 -17.36 26.06 -12.51
C GLN A 82 -18.79 25.50 -12.43
N GLY A 83 -19.74 26.40 -12.17
CA GLY A 83 -21.17 26.08 -12.07
C GLY A 83 -21.64 25.49 -10.73
N ALA A 84 -20.76 25.39 -9.72
CA ALA A 84 -21.08 24.79 -8.42
C ALA A 84 -20.88 25.74 -7.22
N LEU A 85 -20.87 27.04 -7.50
CA LEU A 85 -21.00 28.08 -6.49
C LEU A 85 -22.48 28.46 -6.38
N PHE A 86 -23.07 28.22 -5.22
CA PHE A 86 -24.48 28.46 -4.98
C PHE A 86 -24.62 29.72 -4.11
N PRO A 87 -25.54 30.63 -4.44
CA PRO A 87 -25.90 31.71 -3.54
C PRO A 87 -26.60 31.10 -2.31
N GLU A 88 -26.17 31.47 -1.11
CA GLU A 88 -26.89 31.13 0.11
C GLU A 88 -27.76 32.33 0.51
N ALA A 89 -29.05 32.26 0.18
CA ALA A 89 -30.02 33.29 0.52
C ALA A 89 -30.42 33.18 2.01
N GLY A 90 -30.52 34.31 2.71
CA GLY A 90 -31.18 34.38 4.02
C GLY A 90 -30.35 34.89 5.21
N LEU A 91 -29.09 35.29 5.01
CA LEU A 91 -28.29 35.89 6.08
C LEU A 91 -28.36 37.41 5.99
N TYR A 92 -29.34 37.98 6.69
CA TYR A 92 -29.44 39.41 6.95
C TYR A 92 -28.20 39.93 7.69
N ASN A 93 -27.90 41.22 7.57
CA ASN A 93 -26.80 41.94 8.25
C ASN A 93 -27.00 42.01 9.79
N GLY A 94 -27.05 40.86 10.47
CA GLY A 94 -27.03 40.74 11.92
C GLY A 94 -25.61 40.59 12.48
N VAL A 95 -25.49 40.51 13.80
CA VAL A 95 -24.21 40.20 14.48
C VAL A 95 -23.97 38.69 14.43
N GLY A 96 -22.90 38.24 13.74
CA GLY A 96 -22.46 36.84 13.74
C GLY A 96 -22.06 36.31 12.35
N HIS A 97 -21.58 35.06 12.33
CA HIS A 97 -21.16 34.33 11.12
C HIS A 97 -21.93 33.01 11.00
N ALA A 98 -22.37 32.65 9.79
CA ALA A 98 -23.07 31.38 9.51
C ALA A 98 -22.69 30.83 8.13
N GLY A 99 -23.15 29.62 7.78
CA GLY A 99 -22.72 28.77 6.65
C GLY A 99 -22.62 29.43 5.26
N GLY A 100 -23.27 30.59 5.05
CA GLY A 100 -23.14 31.42 3.85
C GLY A 100 -22.69 32.86 4.09
N ALA A 101 -22.49 33.28 5.34
CA ALA A 101 -22.04 34.60 5.74
C ALA A 101 -20.83 34.50 6.69
N GLY A 102 -19.70 34.01 6.17
CA GLY A 102 -18.41 34.00 6.87
C GLY A 102 -18.26 32.96 7.98
N GLY A 103 -19.18 32.00 8.12
CA GLY A 103 -19.02 30.87 9.05
C GLY A 103 -18.12 29.77 8.48
N LEU A 104 -17.39 29.06 9.35
CA LEU A 104 -16.51 27.97 8.93
C LEU A 104 -17.30 26.78 8.35
N VAL A 105 -16.95 26.35 7.15
CA VAL A 105 -17.45 25.12 6.53
C VAL A 105 -16.33 24.08 6.52
N VAL A 106 -16.60 22.87 7.01
CA VAL A 106 -15.63 21.77 7.11
C VAL A 106 -16.11 20.54 6.36
N VAL A 107 -15.28 20.03 5.44
CA VAL A 107 -15.40 18.69 4.85
C VAL A 107 -14.20 17.87 5.30
N ARG A 108 -14.45 16.72 5.89
CA ARG A 108 -13.44 15.89 6.56
C ARG A 108 -13.56 14.44 6.15
N ASP A 109 -12.53 13.66 6.47
CA ASP A 109 -12.45 12.23 6.20
C ASP A 109 -12.55 11.91 4.70
N LEU A 110 -11.92 12.74 3.85
CA LEU A 110 -11.79 12.46 2.42
C LEU A 110 -10.65 11.46 2.22
N ASP A 111 -11.01 10.21 1.95
CA ASP A 111 -10.03 9.16 1.63
C ASP A 111 -9.53 9.33 0.18
N LEU A 112 -8.21 9.47 0.05
CA LEU A 112 -7.50 9.66 -1.20
C LEU A 112 -6.26 8.77 -1.19
N PHE A 113 -5.69 8.53 -2.38
CA PHE A 113 -4.36 7.98 -2.52
C PHE A 113 -3.52 8.86 -3.43
N SER A 114 -2.20 8.78 -3.28
CA SER A 114 -1.26 9.39 -4.20
C SER A 114 -0.03 8.51 -4.38
N TYR A 115 0.83 8.85 -5.33
CA TYR A 115 2.11 8.19 -5.55
C TYR A 115 3.22 9.03 -4.96
N CYS A 116 4.06 8.45 -4.11
CA CYS A 116 5.19 9.14 -3.51
C CYS A 116 6.19 9.50 -4.60
N GLU A 117 6.41 10.78 -4.79
CA GLU A 117 7.36 11.25 -5.79
C GLU A 117 8.80 10.79 -5.53
N SER A 118 9.11 10.45 -4.28
CA SER A 118 10.47 10.05 -3.91
C SER A 118 10.75 8.59 -4.21
N CYS A 119 9.75 7.69 -4.17
CA CYS A 119 9.99 6.26 -4.37
C CYS A 119 9.02 5.58 -5.32
N LEU A 120 8.10 6.31 -5.94
CA LEU A 120 7.07 5.80 -6.85
C LEU A 120 6.10 4.79 -6.23
N LEU A 121 6.08 4.65 -4.90
CA LEU A 121 5.14 3.79 -4.18
C LEU A 121 3.87 4.56 -3.79
N PRO A 122 2.69 3.91 -3.78
CA PRO A 122 1.47 4.53 -3.30
C PRO A 122 1.54 4.88 -1.81
N PHE A 123 0.91 5.97 -1.43
CA PHE A 123 0.67 6.35 -0.05
C PHE A 123 -0.78 6.80 0.12
N GLN A 124 -1.33 6.53 1.30
CA GLN A 124 -2.71 6.88 1.62
C GLN A 124 -2.77 8.30 2.18
N VAL A 125 -3.83 9.02 1.83
CA VAL A 125 -4.09 10.38 2.30
C VAL A 125 -5.50 10.46 2.84
N LYS A 126 -5.66 10.86 4.10
CA LYS A 126 -6.93 11.33 4.62
C LYS A 126 -6.89 12.86 4.65
N CYS A 127 -7.74 13.47 3.83
CA CYS A 127 -7.78 14.90 3.61
C CYS A 127 -8.96 15.54 4.37
N HIS A 128 -8.68 16.66 5.02
CA HIS A 128 -9.65 17.49 5.71
C HIS A 128 -9.51 18.92 5.21
N VAL A 129 -10.62 19.52 4.80
CA VAL A 129 -10.69 20.86 4.21
C VAL A 129 -11.64 21.72 5.02
N GLY A 130 -11.15 22.86 5.49
CA GLY A 130 -11.95 23.95 6.05
C GLY A 130 -11.93 25.15 5.12
N TYR A 131 -13.03 25.88 4.97
CA TYR A 131 -13.00 27.19 4.32
C TYR A 131 -14.04 28.13 4.90
N VAL A 132 -13.78 29.43 4.77
CA VAL A 132 -14.69 30.48 5.22
C VAL A 132 -15.30 31.17 3.98
N PRO A 133 -16.58 30.91 3.65
CA PRO A 133 -17.25 31.49 2.50
C PRO A 133 -17.21 33.02 2.49
N SER A 134 -17.13 33.61 1.29
CA SER A 134 -17.21 35.06 1.10
C SER A 134 -18.24 35.41 0.02
N GLY A 135 -18.84 36.59 0.13
CA GLY A 135 -19.79 37.10 -0.87
C GLY A 135 -21.05 36.24 -1.04
N GLN A 136 -21.55 35.63 0.04
CA GLN A 136 -22.78 34.82 0.07
C GLN A 136 -22.79 33.63 -0.90
N ARG A 137 -21.63 33.02 -1.14
CA ARG A 137 -21.49 31.85 -2.03
C ARG A 137 -20.84 30.68 -1.31
N VAL A 138 -21.46 29.52 -1.45
CA VAL A 138 -20.98 28.24 -0.91
C VAL A 138 -20.68 27.29 -2.05
N VAL A 139 -19.61 26.49 -1.91
CA VAL A 139 -19.27 25.45 -2.89
C VAL A 139 -20.00 24.15 -2.55
N GLY A 140 -20.49 23.45 -3.57
CA GLY A 140 -21.00 22.09 -3.38
C GLY A 140 -19.93 21.16 -2.79
N LEU A 141 -20.24 20.47 -1.69
CA LEU A 141 -19.27 19.70 -0.90
C LEU A 141 -18.47 18.67 -1.72
N SER A 142 -19.12 18.03 -2.70
CA SER A 142 -18.47 17.06 -3.61
C SER A 142 -17.34 17.68 -4.43
N LYS A 143 -17.34 19.00 -4.66
CA LYS A 143 -16.28 19.68 -5.41
C LYS A 143 -14.97 19.76 -4.64
N LEU A 144 -15.02 19.92 -3.31
CA LEU A 144 -13.81 19.92 -2.48
C LEU A 144 -13.06 18.58 -2.61
N SER A 145 -13.80 17.46 -2.55
CA SER A 145 -13.22 16.13 -2.76
C SER A 145 -12.63 15.96 -4.16
N ARG A 146 -13.32 16.43 -5.21
CA ARG A 146 -12.84 16.33 -6.60
C ARG A 146 -11.60 17.19 -6.85
N VAL A 147 -11.53 18.38 -6.26
CA VAL A 147 -10.31 19.21 -6.36
C VAL A 147 -9.14 18.54 -5.65
N ALA A 148 -9.36 17.98 -4.46
CA ALA A 148 -8.33 17.23 -3.77
C ALA A 148 -7.85 16.01 -4.59
N ASP A 149 -8.77 15.30 -5.26
CA ASP A 149 -8.45 14.16 -6.14
C ASP A 149 -7.54 14.55 -7.33
N VAL A 150 -7.78 15.72 -7.96
CA VAL A 150 -6.92 16.23 -9.06
C VAL A 150 -5.45 16.28 -8.67
N PHE A 151 -5.15 16.68 -7.43
CA PHE A 151 -3.77 16.79 -6.97
C PHE A 151 -3.27 15.48 -6.36
N ALA A 152 -4.15 14.68 -5.74
CA ALA A 152 -3.79 13.37 -5.21
C ALA A 152 -3.42 12.39 -6.32
N LYS A 153 -4.07 12.42 -7.49
CA LYS A 153 -3.75 11.60 -8.66
C LYS A 153 -2.54 12.14 -9.45
N ARG A 154 -1.42 12.33 -8.75
CA ARG A 154 -0.12 12.81 -9.24
C ARG A 154 1.01 12.15 -8.45
N LEU A 155 2.25 12.40 -8.86
CA LEU A 155 3.41 12.14 -8.00
C LEU A 155 3.50 13.27 -6.97
N GLN A 156 3.42 12.95 -5.67
CA GLN A 156 3.30 13.94 -4.59
C GLN A 156 4.22 13.67 -3.40
N GLY A 157 4.48 14.76 -2.67
CA GLY A 157 4.84 14.75 -1.26
C GLY A 157 3.73 15.37 -0.41
N PRO A 158 3.52 14.98 0.86
CA PRO A 158 2.41 15.43 1.69
C PRO A 158 2.26 16.96 1.73
N GLN A 159 3.33 17.69 2.03
CA GLN A 159 3.26 19.15 2.17
C GLN A 159 2.93 19.83 0.84
N ARG A 160 3.49 19.36 -0.29
CA ARG A 160 3.17 19.92 -1.60
C ARG A 160 1.70 19.69 -1.94
N LEU A 161 1.20 18.47 -1.72
CA LEU A 161 -0.20 18.14 -1.94
C LEU A 161 -1.12 19.07 -1.12
N ALA A 162 -0.82 19.29 0.16
CA ALA A 162 -1.60 20.20 1.01
C ALA A 162 -1.61 21.63 0.45
N ASN A 163 -0.45 22.14 0.04
CA ASN A 163 -0.30 23.49 -0.51
C ASN A 163 -1.04 23.66 -1.84
N GLU A 164 -0.93 22.69 -2.76
CA GLU A 164 -1.58 22.75 -4.06
C GLU A 164 -3.11 22.70 -3.94
N VAL A 165 -3.64 21.82 -3.09
CA VAL A 165 -5.08 21.74 -2.82
C VAL A 165 -5.59 23.05 -2.21
N CYS A 166 -4.88 23.57 -1.20
CA CYS A 166 -5.26 24.82 -0.52
C CYS A 166 -5.30 25.99 -1.50
N LEU A 167 -4.22 26.18 -2.28
CA LEU A 167 -4.12 27.25 -3.28
C LEU A 167 -5.19 27.14 -4.37
N ALA A 168 -5.43 25.93 -4.87
CA ALA A 168 -6.40 25.71 -5.93
C ALA A 168 -7.84 26.00 -5.47
N LEU A 169 -8.20 25.56 -4.26
CA LEU A 169 -9.49 25.86 -3.65
C LEU A 169 -9.66 27.35 -3.41
N HIS A 170 -8.62 28.01 -2.87
CA HIS A 170 -8.64 29.45 -2.64
C HIS A 170 -8.87 30.23 -3.95
N ASN A 171 -8.15 29.88 -5.02
CA ASN A 171 -8.28 30.55 -6.32
C ASN A 171 -9.62 30.27 -7.01
N ALA A 172 -10.15 29.05 -6.88
CA ALA A 172 -11.38 28.65 -7.54
C ALA A 172 -12.65 29.18 -6.84
N ILE A 173 -12.66 29.20 -5.50
CA ILE A 173 -13.83 29.60 -4.69
C ILE A 173 -13.77 31.10 -4.34
N LYS A 174 -12.56 31.67 -4.20
CA LYS A 174 -12.29 33.01 -3.66
C LYS A 174 -12.91 33.24 -2.26
N PRO A 175 -12.71 32.34 -1.29
CA PRO A 175 -13.24 32.48 0.06
C PRO A 175 -12.45 33.53 0.86
N ALA A 176 -12.88 33.82 2.09
CA ALA A 176 -12.08 34.62 3.02
C ALA A 176 -10.81 33.86 3.46
N GLY A 177 -10.85 32.52 3.44
CA GLY A 177 -9.68 31.67 3.62
C GLY A 177 -9.99 30.19 3.44
N VAL A 178 -8.94 29.39 3.30
CA VAL A 178 -8.98 27.93 3.19
C VAL A 178 -7.93 27.34 4.12
N ALA A 179 -8.26 26.25 4.79
CA ALA A 179 -7.35 25.38 5.51
C ALA A 179 -7.44 23.95 4.96
N VAL A 180 -6.30 23.30 4.84
CA VAL A 180 -6.16 21.89 4.49
C VAL A 180 -5.31 21.22 5.55
N LEU A 181 -5.80 20.12 6.12
CA LEU A 181 -5.03 19.19 6.95
C LEU A 181 -5.01 17.84 6.24
N LEU A 182 -3.83 17.30 6.00
CA LEU A 182 -3.66 15.95 5.48
C LEU A 182 -3.03 15.07 6.56
N GLN A 183 -3.61 13.89 6.77
CA GLN A 183 -2.94 12.79 7.44
C GLN A 183 -2.53 11.81 6.36
N CYS A 184 -1.22 11.56 6.23
CA CYS A 184 -0.67 10.69 5.20
C CYS A 184 -0.03 9.48 5.86
N TRP A 185 -0.25 8.31 5.28
CA TRP A 185 0.41 7.07 5.67
C TRP A 185 1.25 6.59 4.49
N HIS A 186 2.55 6.42 4.70
CA HIS A 186 3.44 5.83 3.72
C HIS A 186 3.89 4.44 4.17
N ILE A 187 3.95 3.49 3.24
CA ILE A 187 4.36 2.11 3.50
C ILE A 187 5.82 2.12 3.98
N GLN A 188 6.09 1.57 5.16
CA GLN A 188 7.45 1.40 5.65
C GLN A 188 8.19 0.35 4.85
N PHE A 189 9.49 0.52 4.79
CA PHE A 189 10.38 -0.53 4.39
C PHE A 189 10.37 -1.61 5.48
N PRO A 190 10.17 -2.90 5.15
CA PRO A 190 10.53 -3.93 6.10
C PRO A 190 12.05 -3.87 6.27
N GLU A 191 12.54 -3.44 7.44
CA GLU A 191 13.92 -3.72 7.82
C GLU A 191 14.05 -5.24 7.84
N VAL A 192 14.92 -5.78 6.98
CA VAL A 192 15.19 -7.23 6.89
C VAL A 192 16.11 -7.66 8.05
N GLU A 193 15.86 -7.13 9.25
CA GLU A 193 16.51 -7.55 10.49
C GLU A 193 15.50 -8.38 11.30
N CYS A 194 15.42 -9.66 10.96
CA CYS A 194 14.88 -10.66 11.90
C CYS A 194 15.89 -10.86 13.03
N SER A 195 15.91 -9.95 14.00
CA SER A 195 16.57 -10.19 15.28
C SER A 195 15.67 -9.75 16.43
N ASN A 196 15.05 -10.73 17.06
CA ASN A 196 14.64 -10.78 18.46
C ASN A 196 14.11 -9.47 19.06
N ALA A 197 12.94 -9.02 18.60
CA ALA A 197 12.15 -8.07 19.35
C ALA A 197 10.88 -8.79 19.84
N GLU A 198 10.90 -9.23 21.10
CA GLU A 198 9.68 -9.43 21.88
C GLU A 198 9.00 -8.06 21.99
N GLN A 199 8.08 -7.76 21.08
CA GLN A 199 7.27 -6.55 21.19
C GLN A 199 5.93 -6.89 21.85
N SER A 200 5.73 -6.20 22.96
CA SER A 200 4.63 -6.24 23.90
C SER A 200 3.26 -6.10 23.23
N ASN A 201 2.32 -6.91 23.73
CA ASN A 201 0.89 -6.82 23.47
C ASN A 201 0.33 -5.48 23.96
N HIS A 202 0.17 -4.51 23.05
CA HIS A 202 -0.84 -3.45 23.17
C HIS A 202 -1.07 -2.84 21.78
N LEU A 203 -1.93 -3.47 20.98
CA LEU A 203 -2.43 -2.94 19.73
C LEU A 203 -3.89 -2.55 19.94
N THR A 204 -4.12 -1.28 20.27
CA THR A 204 -5.45 -0.67 20.26
C THR A 204 -5.48 0.48 19.25
N GLU A 205 -6.52 0.47 18.42
CA GLU A 205 -6.93 1.47 17.42
C GLU A 205 -6.01 1.76 16.21
N VAL A 206 -6.43 1.28 15.03
CA VAL A 206 -6.26 1.88 13.68
C VAL A 206 -4.82 2.20 13.21
N ASP A 207 -3.79 1.87 13.98
CA ASP A 207 -2.42 1.95 13.50
C ASP A 207 -2.15 0.72 12.63
N MET A 208 -2.12 0.94 11.31
CA MET A 208 -1.68 -0.06 10.33
C MET A 208 -0.21 -0.38 10.63
N PRO A 209 0.12 -1.55 11.22
CA PRO A 209 1.50 -1.84 11.59
C PRO A 209 2.38 -1.82 10.33
N GLY A 210 3.45 -1.03 10.35
CA GLY A 210 4.35 -0.86 9.21
C GLY A 210 4.04 0.33 8.30
N TRP A 211 3.31 1.35 8.75
CA TRP A 211 3.08 2.58 8.01
C TRP A 211 3.57 3.81 8.78
N GLU A 212 4.29 4.70 8.11
CA GLU A 212 4.70 5.99 8.66
C GLU A 212 3.59 7.01 8.49
N LYS A 213 3.09 7.51 9.62
CA LYS A 213 2.08 8.57 9.66
C LYS A 213 2.75 9.93 9.78
N ILE A 214 2.38 10.84 8.88
CA ILE A 214 2.72 12.26 8.97
C ILE A 214 1.45 13.10 8.82
N SER A 215 1.37 14.18 9.60
CA SER A 215 0.32 15.18 9.45
C SER A 215 0.93 16.47 8.91
N VAL A 216 0.30 17.08 7.91
CA VAL A 216 0.74 18.35 7.33
C VAL A 216 -0.45 19.28 7.16
N THR A 217 -0.21 20.57 7.32
CA THR A 217 -1.22 21.63 7.22
C THR A 217 -0.85 22.63 6.13
N SER A 218 -1.85 23.28 5.56
CA SER A 218 -1.69 24.44 4.68
C SER A 218 -2.87 25.39 4.87
N GLY A 219 -2.62 26.69 4.97
CA GLY A 219 -3.63 27.70 5.21
C GLY A 219 -3.41 28.95 4.35
N LEU A 220 -4.50 29.55 3.89
CA LEU A 220 -4.52 30.80 3.12
C LEU A 220 -5.66 31.72 3.58
N GLY A 221 -5.49 33.04 3.43
CA GLY A 221 -6.46 34.04 3.87
C GLY A 221 -6.57 34.10 5.39
N VAL A 222 -7.78 34.02 5.95
CA VAL A 222 -8.00 33.99 7.41
C VAL A 222 -7.29 32.83 8.15
N PHE A 223 -6.77 31.85 7.40
CA PHE A 223 -5.96 30.74 7.90
C PHE A 223 -4.44 30.93 7.73
N GLU A 224 -3.93 32.11 7.39
CA GLU A 224 -2.48 32.34 7.31
C GLU A 224 -1.79 32.28 8.69
N ASN A 225 -2.47 32.74 9.73
CA ASN A 225 -1.97 32.64 11.10
C ASN A 225 -2.41 31.31 11.73
N GLU A 226 -1.49 30.35 11.85
CA GLU A 226 -1.74 29.02 12.45
C GLU A 226 -2.26 29.07 13.90
N LYS A 227 -2.09 30.19 14.60
CA LYS A 227 -2.62 30.43 15.95
C LYS A 227 -3.93 31.23 15.99
N GLY A 228 -4.49 31.55 14.83
CA GLY A 228 -5.73 32.32 14.73
C GLY A 228 -6.97 31.51 15.08
N ASP A 229 -8.04 32.20 15.46
CA ASP A 229 -9.30 31.60 15.92
C ASP A 229 -9.89 30.62 14.90
N CYS A 230 -9.80 30.94 13.60
CA CYS A 230 -10.28 30.05 12.53
C CYS A 230 -9.59 28.67 12.53
N TRP A 231 -8.28 28.62 12.80
CA TRP A 231 -7.56 27.35 12.94
C TRP A 231 -7.97 26.60 14.19
N VAL A 232 -8.16 27.30 15.31
CA VAL A 232 -8.62 26.70 16.57
C VAL A 232 -9.99 26.03 16.37
N ASP A 233 -10.92 26.71 15.71
CA ASP A 233 -12.24 26.17 15.39
C ASP A 233 -12.15 24.95 14.48
N PHE A 234 -11.38 25.06 13.38
CA PHE A 234 -11.19 23.94 12.45
C PHE A 234 -10.62 22.71 13.13
N LEU A 235 -9.54 22.85 13.90
CA LEU A 235 -8.91 21.74 14.61
C LEU A 235 -9.82 21.17 15.71
N SER A 236 -10.60 22.01 16.39
CA SER A 236 -11.55 21.57 17.40
C SER A 236 -12.67 20.71 16.80
N VAL A 237 -13.18 21.10 15.63
CA VAL A 237 -14.18 20.31 14.89
C VAL A 237 -13.62 18.92 14.53
N LEU A 238 -12.36 18.85 14.10
CA LEU A 238 -11.69 17.60 13.75
C LEU A 238 -11.45 16.71 14.99
N LYS A 239 -11.05 17.29 16.13
CA LYS A 239 -10.84 16.56 17.39
C LYS A 239 -12.06 15.80 17.89
N PHE A 240 -13.28 16.29 17.64
CA PHE A 240 -14.52 15.55 17.98
C PHE A 240 -14.64 14.17 17.32
N ARG A 241 -13.83 13.89 16.29
CA ARG A 241 -13.76 12.58 15.61
C ARG A 241 -12.42 11.86 15.84
N GLY A 242 -11.66 12.25 16.85
CA GLY A 242 -10.37 11.63 17.17
C GLY A 242 -9.22 12.01 16.22
N VAL A 243 -9.42 13.03 15.36
CA VAL A 243 -8.36 13.52 14.48
C VAL A 243 -7.42 14.44 15.28
N ASN A 244 -6.29 13.89 15.71
CA ASN A 244 -5.22 14.64 16.37
C ASN A 244 -4.12 15.03 15.37
N VAL A 245 -3.69 16.28 15.44
CA VAL A 245 -2.52 16.78 14.69
C VAL A 245 -1.28 16.50 15.54
N GLN A 246 -0.43 15.61 15.05
CA GLN A 246 0.89 15.37 15.63
C GLN A 246 1.91 16.18 14.82
N ASN A 247 2.65 17.06 15.49
CA ASN A 247 3.79 17.75 14.90
C ASN A 247 5.00 16.81 14.89
N ASN A 248 5.09 15.95 13.87
CA ASN A 248 6.30 15.18 13.63
C ASN A 248 7.32 16.08 12.93
N SER A 249 8.12 16.78 13.73
CA SER A 249 9.29 17.50 13.25
C SER A 249 10.42 16.53 12.91
N GLN A 250 10.90 16.58 11.66
CA GLN A 250 12.22 16.11 11.21
C GLN A 250 12.50 14.60 11.25
N SER A 251 11.95 13.89 10.26
CA SER A 251 12.63 12.78 9.57
C SER A 251 12.09 12.70 8.14
N SER A 252 12.82 12.09 7.21
CA SER A 252 12.36 11.99 5.82
C SER A 252 11.09 11.15 5.74
N TRP A 253 9.93 11.76 5.45
CA TRP A 253 8.61 11.08 5.42
C TRP A 253 8.52 9.86 4.46
N CYS A 254 9.43 9.80 3.48
CA CYS A 254 9.56 8.68 2.58
C CYS A 254 10.61 7.72 3.18
N PRO A 255 10.23 6.50 3.57
CA PRO A 255 11.13 5.51 4.16
C PRO A 255 12.32 5.16 3.26
N CYS A 256 12.17 5.32 1.94
CA CYS A 256 13.25 5.06 0.99
C CYS A 256 14.29 6.19 0.87
N ARG A 257 14.08 7.38 1.47
CA ARG A 257 15.02 8.53 1.35
C ARG A 257 16.28 8.37 2.21
N SER A 258 16.24 7.58 3.28
CA SER A 258 17.42 7.28 4.11
C SER A 258 18.52 6.52 3.35
N LEU A 259 18.20 5.97 2.18
CA LEU A 259 19.13 5.24 1.32
C LEU A 259 20.10 6.10 0.50
N ASP A 260 19.95 7.43 0.52
CA ASP A 260 20.80 8.35 -0.25
C ASP A 260 22.27 8.41 0.27
N VAL A 261 22.64 7.67 1.33
CA VAL A 261 23.99 7.67 1.93
C VAL A 261 25.06 6.95 1.07
N LEU A 262 24.69 6.25 -0.01
CA LEU A 262 25.64 5.42 -0.77
C LEU A 262 25.98 5.91 -2.18
N THR A 263 25.50 7.08 -2.61
CA THR A 263 25.92 7.65 -3.90
C THR A 263 26.97 8.74 -3.71
N CYS A 264 28.23 8.33 -3.86
CA CYS A 264 29.35 9.11 -4.41
C CYS A 264 29.42 10.61 -4.08
N ASN A 265 30.12 10.93 -2.99
CA ASN A 265 31.18 11.95 -2.95
C ASN A 265 32.02 11.69 -1.68
N GLY A 266 33.33 11.59 -1.83
CA GLY A 266 34.28 11.06 -0.83
C GLY A 266 34.48 11.88 0.44
N HIS A 267 33.43 12.22 1.19
CA HIS A 267 33.52 12.77 2.52
C HIS A 267 32.55 12.06 3.47
N THR A 268 33.08 11.09 4.21
CA THR A 268 32.40 10.44 5.32
C THR A 268 32.26 11.40 6.50
N SER A 269 31.04 11.87 6.78
CA SER A 269 30.69 12.28 8.14
C SER A 269 30.02 11.10 8.84
N THR A 270 30.77 10.42 9.69
CA THR A 270 30.30 9.38 10.60
C THR A 270 29.30 10.00 11.59
N ARG A 271 28.01 9.72 11.41
CA ARG A 271 27.06 9.70 12.52
C ARG A 271 26.59 8.27 12.72
N ASN A 272 26.89 7.76 13.91
CA ASN A 272 26.64 6.42 14.39
C ASN A 272 25.24 5.91 13.99
N SER A 273 25.21 5.02 13.01
CA SER A 273 24.23 3.94 12.95
C SER A 273 25.05 2.66 12.84
N SER A 274 24.86 1.75 13.79
CA SER A 274 25.54 0.46 13.82
C SER A 274 24.90 -0.50 12.81
N CYS A 275 24.79 -0.09 11.55
CA CYS A 275 24.42 -1.00 10.48
C CYS A 275 25.70 -1.64 9.94
N ARG A 276 26.00 -2.86 10.39
CA ARG A 276 26.98 -3.74 9.71
C ARG A 276 26.40 -4.09 8.35
N ALA A 277 26.61 -3.22 7.37
CA ALA A 277 26.25 -3.45 5.99
C ALA A 277 26.96 -4.71 5.49
N SER A 278 26.19 -5.78 5.27
CA SER A 278 26.66 -6.96 4.55
C SER A 278 27.02 -6.52 3.13
N THR A 279 28.33 -6.47 2.85
CA THR A 279 28.92 -6.14 1.57
C THR A 279 28.69 -7.28 0.57
N ASN A 280 27.49 -7.35 0.02
CA ASN A 280 27.17 -8.12 -1.18
C ASN A 280 26.12 -7.33 -1.99
N MET A 281 26.52 -6.16 -2.50
CA MET A 281 25.69 -5.41 -3.44
C MET A 281 25.80 -6.06 -4.82
N VAL A 282 24.70 -6.68 -5.27
CA VAL A 282 24.46 -6.98 -6.69
C VAL A 282 24.66 -5.69 -7.48
N PRO A 283 25.41 -5.67 -8.59
CA PRO A 283 25.66 -4.46 -9.35
C PRO A 283 24.33 -3.80 -9.73
N THR A 284 24.23 -2.51 -9.42
CA THR A 284 23.10 -1.64 -9.73
C THR A 284 22.70 -1.87 -11.18
N GLN A 285 21.54 -2.48 -11.45
CA GLN A 285 21.14 -2.84 -12.81
C GLN A 285 20.77 -1.57 -13.59
N PRO A 286 21.63 -1.05 -14.49
CA PRO A 286 21.38 0.24 -15.14
C PRO A 286 20.12 0.19 -15.99
N ALA A 287 19.83 -0.96 -16.59
CA ALA A 287 18.62 -1.21 -17.38
C ALA A 287 17.32 -1.01 -16.57
N MET A 288 17.25 -1.49 -15.33
CA MET A 288 16.08 -1.30 -14.48
C MET A 288 15.90 0.18 -14.12
N ILE A 289 16.99 0.88 -13.81
CA ILE A 289 16.94 2.32 -13.50
C ILE A 289 16.44 3.10 -14.72
N THR A 290 16.99 2.83 -15.91
CA THR A 290 16.53 3.42 -17.17
C THR A 290 15.07 3.10 -17.45
N ALA A 291 14.60 1.88 -17.15
CA ALA A 291 13.20 1.52 -17.29
C ALA A 291 12.29 2.40 -16.40
N VAL A 292 12.65 2.62 -15.14
CA VAL A 292 11.87 3.51 -14.26
C VAL A 292 11.92 4.97 -14.72
N THR A 293 13.06 5.45 -15.19
CA THR A 293 13.18 6.77 -15.81
C THR A 293 12.24 6.91 -17.02
N THR A 294 12.19 5.87 -17.86
CA THR A 294 11.30 5.82 -19.04
C THR A 294 9.82 5.84 -18.62
N ILE A 295 9.47 5.15 -17.53
CA ILE A 295 8.13 5.21 -16.93
C ILE A 295 7.79 6.65 -16.54
N LEU A 296 8.66 7.35 -15.81
CA LEU A 296 8.41 8.74 -15.40
C LEU A 296 8.19 9.66 -16.61
N GLN A 297 9.05 9.56 -17.63
CA GLN A 297 8.92 10.33 -18.86
C GLN A 297 7.59 10.04 -19.58
N SER A 298 7.17 8.78 -19.64
CA SER A 298 5.89 8.36 -20.26
C SER A 298 4.65 8.79 -19.47
N LEU A 299 4.82 9.17 -18.20
CA LEU A 299 3.77 9.80 -17.39
C LEU A 299 3.74 11.33 -17.56
N GLY A 300 4.64 11.90 -18.38
CA GLY A 300 4.76 13.33 -18.61
C GLY A 300 5.59 14.07 -17.56
N GLU A 301 6.32 13.36 -16.71
CA GLU A 301 7.16 13.95 -15.66
C GLU A 301 8.61 14.11 -16.11
N ASP A 302 9.26 15.17 -15.65
CA ASP A 302 10.70 15.38 -15.82
C ASP A 302 11.47 14.65 -14.70
N PRO A 303 12.25 13.59 -15.00
CA PRO A 303 13.05 12.88 -13.99
C PRO A 303 14.11 13.74 -13.30
N LEU A 304 14.48 14.88 -13.89
CA LEU A 304 15.43 15.85 -13.31
C LEU A 304 14.78 16.85 -12.37
N ARG A 305 13.45 16.86 -12.27
CA ARG A 305 12.72 17.65 -11.28
C ARG A 305 13.25 17.31 -9.88
N LYS A 306 13.58 18.35 -9.10
CA LYS A 306 14.28 18.26 -7.80
C LYS A 306 13.77 17.13 -6.90
N GLU A 307 12.46 16.94 -6.83
CA GLU A 307 11.87 15.94 -5.95
C GLU A 307 11.84 14.51 -6.51
N LEU A 308 12.04 14.33 -7.83
CA LEU A 308 12.14 13.05 -8.53
C LEU A 308 13.58 12.56 -8.68
N VAL A 309 14.57 13.41 -8.42
CA VAL A 309 15.98 13.01 -8.44
C VAL A 309 16.20 11.86 -7.45
N GLY A 310 16.83 10.78 -7.94
CA GLY A 310 17.07 9.55 -7.18
C GLY A 310 15.86 8.60 -7.09
N THR A 311 14.67 9.00 -7.57
CA THR A 311 13.46 8.16 -7.50
C THR A 311 13.59 6.85 -8.26
N PRO A 312 14.14 6.82 -9.50
CA PRO A 312 14.41 5.56 -10.20
C PRO A 312 15.27 4.59 -9.38
N GLN A 313 16.34 5.08 -8.75
CA GLN A 313 17.25 4.29 -7.93
C GLN A 313 16.55 3.74 -6.69
N ARG A 314 15.79 4.59 -5.98
CA ARG A 314 15.05 4.19 -4.77
C ARG A 314 13.98 3.16 -5.06
N PHE A 315 13.24 3.31 -6.17
CA PHE A 315 12.24 2.32 -6.58
C PHE A 315 12.87 0.98 -6.99
N VAL A 316 13.94 0.99 -7.79
CA VAL A 316 14.67 -0.25 -8.15
C VAL A 316 15.26 -0.91 -6.91
N HIS A 317 15.84 -0.13 -6.00
CA HIS A 317 16.35 -0.67 -4.75
C HIS A 317 15.23 -1.34 -3.94
N TRP A 318 14.08 -0.67 -3.77
CA TRP A 318 12.91 -1.26 -3.12
C TRP A 318 12.50 -2.58 -3.77
N LEU A 319 12.38 -2.59 -5.10
CA LEU A 319 11.99 -3.74 -5.90
C LEU A 319 12.93 -4.94 -5.67
N MET A 320 14.23 -4.68 -5.54
CA MET A 320 15.25 -5.71 -5.38
C MET A 320 15.35 -6.31 -3.97
N ASN A 321 14.74 -5.72 -2.95
CA ASN A 321 14.83 -6.30 -1.60
C ASN A 321 14.07 -7.61 -1.46
N PHE A 322 13.04 -7.84 -2.27
CA PHE A 322 12.33 -9.11 -2.35
C PHE A 322 13.13 -10.19 -3.10
N LYS A 323 14.29 -9.86 -3.69
CA LYS A 323 15.22 -10.83 -4.29
C LYS A 323 16.32 -11.30 -3.32
N ARG A 324 16.55 -10.56 -2.23
CA ARG A 324 17.66 -10.79 -1.29
C ARG A 324 17.48 -12.00 -0.37
N SER A 325 16.32 -12.65 -0.42
CA SER A 325 16.03 -13.92 0.24
C SER A 325 16.66 -15.10 -0.51
N ASN A 326 17.96 -15.00 -0.82
CA ASN A 326 18.81 -16.17 -1.00
C ASN A 326 19.10 -16.76 0.39
N LEU A 327 18.05 -16.97 1.19
CA LEU A 327 18.11 -17.91 2.29
C LEU A 327 18.37 -19.24 1.60
N GLU A 328 19.63 -19.66 1.55
CA GLU A 328 19.94 -21.08 1.69
C GLU A 328 19.15 -21.52 2.90
N MET A 329 17.95 -22.02 2.65
CA MET A 329 17.08 -22.53 3.68
C MET A 329 17.96 -23.56 4.39
N LYS A 330 18.32 -23.31 5.65
CA LYS A 330 19.01 -24.29 6.51
C LYS A 330 18.13 -25.53 6.75
N LEU A 331 17.20 -25.85 5.85
CA LEU A 331 16.53 -27.13 5.73
C LEU A 331 17.53 -28.27 5.60
N ASN A 332 18.70 -28.07 4.99
CA ASN A 332 19.69 -29.15 4.88
C ASN A 332 20.16 -29.66 6.26
N GLY A 333 20.19 -28.81 7.29
CA GLY A 333 20.47 -29.24 8.67
C GLY A 333 19.30 -30.01 9.30
N PHE A 334 18.06 -29.71 8.90
CA PHE A 334 16.85 -30.37 9.42
C PHE A 334 16.54 -31.70 8.73
N TYR A 335 16.81 -31.83 7.42
CA TYR A 335 16.75 -33.13 6.71
C TYR A 335 17.74 -34.13 7.34
N SER A 336 18.93 -33.68 7.76
CA SER A 336 19.88 -34.53 8.50
C SER A 336 19.40 -34.90 9.91
N SER A 337 18.69 -34.00 10.61
CA SER A 337 18.09 -34.31 11.93
C SER A 337 16.95 -35.33 11.82
N ARG A 338 16.16 -35.30 10.73
CA ARG A 338 15.09 -36.28 10.48
C ARG A 338 15.63 -37.68 10.16
N MET A 339 16.80 -37.78 9.52
CA MET A 339 17.46 -39.08 9.31
C MET A 339 17.96 -39.71 10.63
N GLY A 340 18.19 -38.88 11.66
CA GLY A 340 18.49 -39.34 13.02
C GLY A 340 17.25 -39.65 13.89
N LEU A 341 16.08 -39.11 13.55
CA LEU A 341 14.83 -39.34 14.29
C LEU A 341 13.99 -40.49 13.71
N LEU A 342 14.00 -40.66 12.37
CA LEU A 342 13.33 -41.76 11.67
C LEU A 342 14.03 -43.12 11.90
N SER A 343 15.29 -43.13 12.35
CA SER A 343 16.01 -44.37 12.71
C SER A 343 15.65 -44.93 14.09
N LEU A 344 14.82 -44.23 14.87
CA LEU A 344 14.37 -44.67 16.20
C LEU A 344 12.90 -45.13 16.25
N GLN A 345 12.17 -45.12 15.12
CA GLN A 345 10.78 -45.57 15.05
C GLN A 345 10.63 -46.88 14.27
N THR A 346 11.35 -47.92 14.69
CA THR A 346 10.85 -49.30 14.64
C THR A 346 10.59 -49.74 16.08
N TYR A 347 9.48 -49.28 16.66
CA TYR A 347 8.94 -49.84 17.90
C TYR A 347 7.55 -50.40 17.60
N ASN A 348 7.52 -51.71 17.39
CA ASN A 348 6.29 -52.49 17.41
C ASN A 348 5.68 -52.37 18.81
N GLY A 349 4.51 -51.74 18.92
CA GLY A 349 3.75 -51.71 20.17
C GLY A 349 2.42 -51.01 19.97
N ASN A 350 1.33 -51.74 20.24
CA ASN A 350 -0.04 -51.22 20.29
C ASN A 350 -0.12 -49.94 21.13
N ILE A 351 -0.56 -48.83 20.55
CA ILE A 351 -0.85 -47.59 21.27
C ILE A 351 -2.35 -47.30 21.15
N SER A 352 -3.02 -47.35 22.30
CA SER A 352 -4.37 -46.83 22.52
C SER A 352 -4.50 -45.39 22.07
N SER A 353 -5.68 -45.01 21.57
CA SER A 353 -6.11 -43.66 21.20
C SER A 353 -5.49 -42.53 22.05
N ASN A 354 -4.32 -42.04 21.64
CA ASN A 354 -3.74 -40.81 22.18
C ASN A 354 -4.35 -39.65 21.40
N GLN A 355 -4.97 -38.72 22.13
CA GLN A 355 -5.55 -37.51 21.56
C GLN A 355 -4.40 -36.62 21.06
N ASP A 356 -4.16 -36.61 19.76
CA ASP A 356 -3.30 -35.59 19.13
C ASP A 356 -3.93 -34.22 19.39
N GLU A 357 -3.14 -33.29 19.92
CA GLU A 357 -3.59 -31.92 20.18
C GLU A 357 -3.33 -31.03 18.95
N ILE A 358 -4.21 -30.03 18.74
CA ILE A 358 -3.99 -29.01 17.71
C ILE A 358 -3.04 -27.95 18.26
N GLN A 359 -1.82 -27.89 17.74
CA GLN A 359 -0.89 -26.82 18.04
C GLN A 359 -1.12 -25.65 17.10
N SER A 360 -1.27 -24.44 17.66
CA SER A 360 -1.56 -23.21 16.91
C SER A 360 -0.44 -22.18 17.06
N VAL A 361 0.09 -21.70 15.94
CA VAL A 361 1.04 -20.60 15.88
C VAL A 361 0.41 -19.46 15.09
N LEU A 362 0.03 -18.40 15.79
CA LEU A 362 -0.76 -17.29 15.25
C LEU A 362 0.10 -16.05 15.01
N ASN A 363 -0.37 -15.15 14.16
CA ASN A 363 0.20 -13.82 13.95
C ASN A 363 1.69 -13.85 13.55
N LEU A 364 2.07 -14.67 12.56
CA LEU A 364 3.39 -14.61 11.94
C LEU A 364 3.40 -13.50 10.88
N PRO A 365 4.07 -12.35 11.12
CA PRO A 365 4.05 -11.25 10.16
C PRO A 365 4.80 -11.63 8.88
N PHE A 366 4.30 -11.15 7.74
CA PHE A 366 4.99 -11.30 6.47
C PHE A 366 4.80 -10.08 5.56
N TRP A 367 5.75 -9.91 4.65
CA TRP A 367 5.71 -8.96 3.55
C TRP A 367 5.97 -9.70 2.26
N SER A 368 5.28 -9.29 1.20
CA SER A 368 5.45 -9.85 -0.13
C SER A 368 5.15 -8.83 -1.20
N GLN A 369 5.43 -9.19 -2.45
CA GLN A 369 5.20 -8.34 -3.59
C GLN A 369 4.18 -8.99 -4.52
N CYS A 370 3.09 -8.27 -4.81
CA CYS A 370 2.01 -8.77 -5.63
C CYS A 370 2.48 -8.90 -7.08
N GLU A 371 2.50 -10.12 -7.61
CA GLU A 371 3.01 -10.37 -8.96
C GLU A 371 2.17 -9.68 -10.05
N HIS A 372 0.89 -9.38 -9.77
CA HIS A 372 -0.01 -8.70 -10.71
C HIS A 372 0.30 -7.21 -10.91
N HIS A 373 0.91 -6.58 -9.91
CA HIS A 373 0.98 -5.11 -9.83
C HIS A 373 2.33 -4.58 -9.37
N LEU A 374 3.27 -5.45 -9.00
CA LEU A 374 4.60 -5.11 -8.48
C LEU A 374 4.55 -4.17 -7.27
N LEU A 375 3.46 -4.20 -6.51
CA LEU A 375 3.24 -3.44 -5.29
C LEU A 375 3.28 -4.37 -4.06
N PRO A 376 3.64 -3.86 -2.87
CA PRO A 376 3.69 -4.71 -1.70
C PRO A 376 2.28 -5.16 -1.27
N PHE A 377 2.25 -6.28 -0.57
CA PHE A 377 1.15 -6.67 0.30
C PHE A 377 1.75 -7.28 1.56
N HIS A 378 1.04 -7.12 2.67
CA HIS A 378 1.55 -7.52 3.98
C HIS A 378 0.41 -8.05 4.83
N GLY A 379 0.76 -8.83 5.85
CA GLY A 379 -0.25 -9.43 6.69
C GLY A 379 0.32 -10.40 7.69
N VAL A 380 -0.53 -11.33 8.09
CA VAL A 380 -0.20 -12.37 9.06
C VAL A 380 -0.51 -13.76 8.52
N VAL A 381 0.30 -14.71 8.95
CA VAL A 381 0.09 -16.14 8.72
C VAL A 381 -0.22 -16.81 10.06
N HIS A 382 -1.24 -17.64 10.06
CA HIS A 382 -1.63 -18.51 11.16
C HIS A 382 -1.47 -19.95 10.72
N ILE A 383 -0.84 -20.77 11.55
CA ILE A 383 -0.52 -22.16 11.23
C ILE A 383 -1.04 -23.05 12.35
N GLY A 384 -1.87 -24.02 11.98
CA GLY A 384 -2.34 -25.08 12.86
C GLY A 384 -1.81 -26.42 12.35
N TYR A 385 -1.36 -27.29 13.24
CA TYR A 385 -0.97 -28.65 12.89
C TYR A 385 -1.27 -29.59 14.06
N PHE A 386 -1.45 -30.87 13.75
CA PHE A 386 -1.58 -31.88 14.79
C PHE A 386 -0.22 -32.37 15.26
N HIS A 387 -0.11 -32.56 16.57
CA HIS A 387 1.15 -32.90 17.21
C HIS A 387 0.96 -34.05 18.20
N PRO A 388 1.77 -35.13 18.11
CA PRO A 388 1.68 -36.25 19.03
C PRO A 388 1.98 -35.82 20.47
N HIS A 389 1.19 -36.31 21.42
CA HIS A 389 1.37 -36.00 22.82
C HIS A 389 2.77 -36.39 23.33
N GLY A 390 3.54 -35.43 23.85
CA GLY A 390 4.88 -35.65 24.43
C GLY A 390 6.07 -35.46 23.50
N ALA A 391 5.88 -35.11 22.22
CA ALA A 391 6.96 -34.62 21.37
C ALA A 391 7.19 -33.11 21.54
N ASP A 392 8.33 -32.57 21.15
CA ASP A 392 8.57 -31.12 21.16
C ASP A 392 7.88 -30.45 19.96
N PRO A 393 7.08 -29.38 20.16
CA PRO A 393 6.45 -28.66 19.06
C PRO A 393 7.52 -27.90 18.25
N VAL A 394 7.20 -27.60 16.99
CA VAL A 394 8.07 -26.75 16.18
C VAL A 394 8.14 -25.34 16.74
N GLY A 395 9.36 -24.85 16.90
CA GLY A 395 9.61 -23.47 17.31
C GLY A 395 9.01 -22.45 16.34
N ARG A 396 8.40 -21.40 16.90
CA ARG A 396 7.83 -20.26 16.15
C ARG A 396 8.83 -19.67 15.13
N SER A 397 10.13 -19.64 15.45
CA SER A 397 11.19 -19.13 14.58
C SER A 397 11.34 -19.92 13.26
N THR A 398 11.14 -21.24 13.29
CA THR A 398 11.18 -22.08 12.08
C THR A 398 10.01 -21.76 11.17
N LEU A 399 8.79 -21.67 11.72
CA LEU A 399 7.60 -21.31 10.95
C LEU A 399 7.65 -19.87 10.44
N GLN A 400 8.21 -18.95 11.23
CA GLN A 400 8.50 -17.58 10.80
C GLN A 400 9.50 -17.56 9.64
N SER A 401 10.52 -18.43 9.65
CA SER A 401 11.50 -18.54 8.56
C SER A 401 10.87 -19.05 7.27
N ILE A 402 9.98 -20.05 7.35
CA ILE A 402 9.20 -20.55 6.19
C ILE A 402 8.31 -19.43 5.63
N THR A 403 7.59 -18.74 6.52
CA THR A 403 6.72 -17.62 6.16
C THR A 403 7.51 -16.51 5.45
N HIS A 404 8.67 -16.15 5.99
CA HIS A 404 9.56 -15.15 5.39
C HIS A 404 10.11 -15.58 4.02
N PHE A 405 10.54 -16.84 3.89
CA PHE A 405 11.06 -17.39 2.63
C PHE A 405 10.04 -17.31 1.49
N TYR A 406 8.78 -17.62 1.76
CA TYR A 406 7.73 -17.52 0.75
C TYR A 406 7.22 -16.08 0.56
N GLY A 407 7.23 -15.27 1.61
CA GLY A 407 6.86 -13.86 1.55
C GLY A 407 7.78 -13.03 0.67
N CYS A 408 9.10 -13.20 0.77
CA CYS A 408 10.09 -12.42 0.01
C CYS A 408 10.23 -12.89 -1.45
N LYS A 409 9.14 -12.83 -2.24
CA LYS A 409 9.05 -13.17 -3.67
C LYS A 409 7.91 -12.39 -4.34
N LEU A 410 7.86 -12.39 -5.67
CA LEU A 410 6.61 -12.10 -6.39
C LEU A 410 5.60 -13.22 -6.14
N GLN A 411 4.45 -12.88 -5.58
CA GLN A 411 3.47 -13.85 -5.12
C GLN A 411 2.03 -13.47 -5.46
N VAL A 412 1.21 -14.52 -5.43
CA VAL A 412 -0.24 -14.48 -5.27
C VAL A 412 -0.54 -15.09 -3.89
N GLN A 413 -1.45 -14.48 -3.12
CA GLN A 413 -1.71 -14.86 -1.73
C GLN A 413 -2.12 -16.33 -1.59
N GLU A 414 -2.92 -16.83 -2.51
CA GLU A 414 -3.38 -18.22 -2.59
C GLU A 414 -2.19 -19.19 -2.75
N ARG A 415 -1.24 -18.85 -3.64
CA ARG A 415 -0.03 -19.66 -3.85
C ARG A 415 0.85 -19.64 -2.61
N LEU A 416 1.08 -18.47 -2.02
CA LEU A 416 1.82 -18.29 -0.77
C LEU A 416 1.26 -19.20 0.33
N THR A 417 -0.06 -19.15 0.54
CA THR A 417 -0.78 -19.94 1.56
C THR A 417 -0.55 -21.43 1.37
N ARG A 418 -0.70 -21.91 0.13
CA ARG A 418 -0.50 -23.33 -0.21
C ARG A 418 0.96 -23.76 -0.03
N GLN A 419 1.91 -22.94 -0.49
CA GLN A 419 3.35 -23.25 -0.38
C GLN A 419 3.80 -23.38 1.08
N ILE A 420 3.31 -22.51 1.96
CA ILE A 420 3.57 -22.61 3.40
C ILE A 420 2.97 -23.91 3.95
N ALA A 421 1.71 -24.21 3.63
CA ALA A 421 1.05 -25.43 4.09
C ALA A 421 1.79 -26.71 3.65
N GLU A 422 2.14 -26.82 2.37
CA GLU A 422 2.86 -27.97 1.81
C GLU A 422 4.25 -28.13 2.44
N THR A 423 4.96 -27.03 2.69
CA THR A 423 6.29 -27.07 3.33
C THR A 423 6.21 -27.51 4.79
N VAL A 424 5.31 -26.90 5.56
CA VAL A 424 5.07 -27.27 6.96
C VAL A 424 4.62 -28.73 7.03
N SER A 425 3.75 -29.15 6.11
CA SER A 425 3.28 -30.53 6.05
C SER A 425 4.41 -31.52 5.77
N SER A 426 5.32 -31.21 4.85
CA SER A 426 6.50 -32.07 4.60
C SER A 426 7.37 -32.25 5.85
N MET A 427 7.38 -31.27 6.76
CA MET A 427 8.17 -31.28 7.99
C MET A 427 7.47 -31.93 9.17
N LEU A 428 6.13 -31.84 9.27
CA LEU A 428 5.37 -32.21 10.47
C LEU A 428 4.32 -33.30 10.28
N GLY A 429 4.06 -33.70 9.04
CA GLY A 429 3.00 -34.65 8.69
C GLY A 429 1.91 -34.00 7.84
N GLU A 430 0.98 -34.81 7.34
CA GLU A 430 -0.01 -34.34 6.37
C GLU A 430 -1.04 -33.38 6.97
N ASP A 431 -1.19 -33.34 8.30
CA ASP A 431 -2.31 -32.69 8.97
C ASP A 431 -2.03 -31.23 9.35
N VAL A 432 -2.09 -30.32 8.36
CA VAL A 432 -1.78 -28.89 8.51
C VAL A 432 -2.91 -28.00 8.00
N VAL A 433 -3.19 -26.91 8.72
CA VAL A 433 -4.02 -25.80 8.26
C VAL A 433 -3.21 -24.50 8.29
N VAL A 434 -3.31 -23.71 7.22
CA VAL A 434 -2.69 -22.39 7.13
C VAL A 434 -3.74 -21.38 6.73
N VAL A 435 -3.84 -20.30 7.49
CA VAL A 435 -4.69 -19.14 7.17
C VAL A 435 -3.78 -17.94 6.98
N VAL A 436 -3.89 -17.27 5.85
CA VAL A 436 -3.17 -16.02 5.56
C VAL A 436 -4.18 -14.90 5.44
N GLU A 437 -3.99 -13.84 6.20
CA GLU A 437 -4.76 -12.60 6.12
C GLU A 437 -3.83 -11.49 5.65
N ALA A 438 -4.19 -10.75 4.60
CA ALA A 438 -3.31 -9.73 4.04
C ALA A 438 -4.05 -8.49 3.52
N ASN A 439 -3.35 -7.36 3.60
CA ASN A 439 -3.74 -6.10 2.99
C ASN A 439 -2.91 -5.88 1.72
N HIS A 440 -3.59 -5.63 0.61
CA HIS A 440 -2.97 -5.47 -0.70
C HIS A 440 -2.96 -4.00 -1.12
N ILE A 441 -1.77 -3.40 -1.23
CA ILE A 441 -1.64 -2.00 -1.66
C ILE A 441 -2.20 -1.78 -3.07
N CYS A 442 -2.14 -2.80 -3.92
CA CYS A 442 -2.73 -2.75 -5.25
C CYS A 442 -4.27 -2.64 -5.24
N MET A 443 -4.95 -3.04 -4.17
CA MET A 443 -6.40 -2.87 -4.01
C MET A 443 -6.77 -1.48 -3.45
N ILE A 444 -5.83 -0.85 -2.73
CA ILE A 444 -6.00 0.48 -2.14
C ILE A 444 -5.74 1.58 -3.17
N SER A 445 -4.73 1.38 -4.02
CA SER A 445 -4.27 2.37 -5.02
C SER A 445 -4.98 2.29 -6.37
N ARG A 446 -6.03 1.46 -6.51
CA ARG A 446 -6.72 1.25 -7.80
C ARG A 446 -8.22 1.02 -7.65
N GLY A 447 -8.95 1.37 -8.71
CA GLY A 447 -10.36 1.00 -8.86
C GLY A 447 -11.27 1.74 -7.88
N ILE A 448 -11.99 1.00 -7.03
CA ILE A 448 -12.90 1.57 -6.01
C ILE A 448 -12.11 2.04 -4.76
N GLU A 449 -10.79 1.80 -4.70
CA GLU A 449 -9.90 2.39 -3.69
C GLU A 449 -10.35 2.05 -2.27
N LYS A 450 -10.61 0.74 -2.02
CA LYS A 450 -11.15 0.26 -0.76
C LYS A 450 -10.09 0.24 0.33
N VAL A 451 -9.90 1.39 0.96
CA VAL A 451 -9.13 1.55 2.20
C VAL A 451 -9.66 0.57 3.26
N GLY A 452 -8.77 -0.21 3.87
CA GLY A 452 -9.11 -1.18 4.92
C GLY A 452 -9.65 -2.53 4.43
N SER A 453 -9.65 -2.79 3.12
CA SER A 453 -9.96 -4.13 2.59
C SER A 453 -8.82 -5.11 2.89
N SER A 454 -9.11 -6.17 3.62
CA SER A 454 -8.24 -7.34 3.79
C SER A 454 -8.77 -8.54 3.00
N THR A 455 -7.87 -9.45 2.65
CA THR A 455 -8.19 -10.72 1.99
C THR A 455 -7.67 -11.87 2.82
N ALA A 456 -8.45 -12.94 2.93
CA ALA A 456 -8.07 -14.14 3.65
C ALA A 456 -8.07 -15.37 2.72
N THR A 457 -7.08 -16.23 2.90
CA THR A 457 -6.92 -17.48 2.16
C THR A 457 -6.63 -18.60 3.14
N ILE A 458 -7.18 -19.79 2.86
CA ILE A 458 -7.04 -20.95 3.75
C ILE A 458 -6.55 -22.13 2.91
N ALA A 459 -5.47 -22.78 3.34
CA ALA A 459 -5.04 -24.08 2.85
C ALA A 459 -5.22 -25.11 3.97
N VAL A 460 -5.86 -26.23 3.65
CA VAL A 460 -6.06 -27.37 4.56
C VAL A 460 -5.48 -28.62 3.91
N LEU A 461 -4.68 -29.36 4.67
CA LEU A 461 -4.04 -30.61 4.27
C LEU A 461 -4.34 -31.69 5.33
N GLY A 462 -4.28 -32.95 4.92
CA GLY A 462 -4.47 -34.11 5.82
C GLY A 462 -5.80 -34.06 6.56
N ARG A 463 -5.78 -34.39 7.85
CA ARG A 463 -6.96 -34.49 8.72
C ARG A 463 -7.79 -33.21 8.81
N PHE A 464 -7.18 -32.02 8.65
CA PHE A 464 -7.95 -30.76 8.58
C PHE A 464 -8.87 -30.65 7.35
N SER A 465 -8.64 -31.46 6.30
CA SER A 465 -9.50 -31.50 5.11
C SER A 465 -10.74 -32.38 5.29
N THR A 466 -10.69 -33.35 6.21
CA THR A 466 -11.76 -34.34 6.45
C THR A 466 -12.48 -34.15 7.79
N ASP A 467 -11.86 -33.46 8.76
CA ASP A 467 -12.43 -33.14 10.06
C ASP A 467 -12.85 -31.64 10.14
N PRO A 468 -14.14 -31.32 9.91
CA PRO A 468 -14.62 -29.96 9.99
C PRO A 468 -14.60 -29.39 11.42
N ASN A 469 -14.64 -30.24 12.46
CA ASN A 469 -14.61 -29.79 13.84
C ASN A 469 -13.20 -29.30 14.21
N ALA A 470 -12.16 -30.06 13.86
CA ALA A 470 -10.77 -29.64 14.04
C ALA A 470 -10.49 -28.30 13.34
N LYS A 471 -10.97 -28.13 12.11
CA LYS A 471 -10.86 -26.86 11.38
C LYS A 471 -11.59 -25.72 12.11
N ALA A 472 -12.81 -25.95 12.58
CA ALA A 472 -13.59 -24.95 13.31
C ALA A 472 -12.91 -24.52 14.61
N MET A 473 -12.35 -25.48 15.37
CA MET A 473 -11.59 -25.21 16.59
C MET A 473 -10.40 -24.28 16.31
N PHE A 474 -9.61 -24.56 15.27
CA PHE A 474 -8.49 -23.70 14.90
C PHE A 474 -8.92 -22.27 14.52
N LEU A 475 -9.98 -22.13 13.72
CA LEU A 475 -10.50 -20.81 13.32
C LEU A 475 -11.07 -20.01 14.50
N GLN A 476 -11.65 -20.68 15.50
CA GLN A 476 -12.06 -20.03 16.74
C GLN A 476 -10.86 -19.52 17.54
N THR A 477 -9.75 -20.25 17.58
CA THR A 477 -8.51 -19.79 18.23
C THR A 477 -8.00 -18.48 17.61
N ILE A 478 -8.03 -18.36 16.27
CA ILE A 478 -7.68 -17.10 15.58
C ILE A 478 -8.60 -15.97 16.06
N SER A 479 -9.92 -16.20 16.04
CA SER A 479 -10.92 -15.19 16.42
C SER A 479 -10.71 -14.71 17.86
N ASN A 480 -10.49 -15.64 18.79
CA ASN A 480 -10.26 -15.32 20.21
C ASN A 480 -8.96 -14.55 20.44
N SER A 481 -7.91 -14.82 19.65
CA SER A 481 -6.65 -14.07 19.74
C SER A 481 -6.75 -12.62 19.26
N THR A 482 -7.69 -12.34 18.35
CA THR A 482 -7.94 -10.99 17.83
C THR A 482 -8.95 -10.18 18.65
N GLY A 483 -9.70 -10.84 19.55
CA GLY A 483 -10.79 -10.22 20.33
C GLY A 483 -10.35 -9.46 21.59
N TYR A 484 -9.10 -9.60 22.05
CA TYR A 484 -8.63 -9.03 23.33
C TYR A 484 -8.35 -7.51 23.34
N GLY A 485 -8.78 -6.78 22.30
CA GLY A 485 -8.58 -5.33 22.16
C GLY A 485 -9.82 -4.53 21.73
N ARG A 486 -11.02 -5.11 21.82
CA ARG A 486 -12.29 -4.43 21.49
C ARG A 486 -13.30 -4.53 22.65
N THR A 487 -12.99 -3.89 23.77
CA THR A 487 -13.97 -3.50 24.80
C THR A 487 -13.68 -2.10 25.28
#